data_AF-A0A9P5K6L7-F1
#
_entry.id   AF-A0A9P5K6L7-F1
#
_cell.length_a   1.000
_cell.length_b   1.000
_cell.length_c   1.000
_cell.angle_alpha   90.00
_cell.angle_beta   90.00
_cell.angle_gamma   90.00
#
_symmetry.space_group_name_H-M   'P 1'
#
loop_
_entity.id
_entity.type
_entity.pdbx_description
1 polymer ?
#
loop_
_entity_poly.entity_id
_entity_poly.type
_entity_poly.pdbx_seq_one_letter_code
_entity_poly.pdbx_strand_id
1 'polypeptide(L)'
;MRLIIRPDSRSASAHVAHYILDRIRTFDPTPEKPFVLGLPTGSSPIQIYEILVTEYKAGRISFENVITFNMDEYVGLPQSHPESYHSFMFRHFFSHVDIKPENVHILNGNAPDLDVECAAYEDKIKAAGGIDLFLGGVGPDGHIAFNEPGSSLASRTRVKTLAMDTIRANARFFGGDLQKVPQMALTVGVQTVMEAREVVIIVNGASKSIALQKAIEGGVNHMWTLSCLQLHPYSMIVADEDATLELQVKTVKYFKSIEKVGLGKGFEQKLPLRLRTVSLASPPQTPADTKPFLDEDHLVELTPDSMSSRISPWPVI
;
A
#
# COMPACT_ATOMS: atom_id res chain seq x y z
N MET A 1 -4.14 -11.19 -8.65
CA MET A 1 -4.83 -10.62 -7.47
C MET A 1 -5.86 -11.61 -6.94
N ARG A 2 -6.00 -11.69 -5.62
CA ARG A 2 -7.14 -12.35 -4.93
C ARG A 2 -7.98 -11.28 -4.22
N LEU A 3 -9.31 -11.45 -4.21
CA LEU A 3 -10.23 -10.69 -3.35
C LEU A 3 -10.95 -11.68 -2.43
N ILE A 4 -10.74 -11.54 -1.14
CA ILE A 4 -11.33 -12.38 -0.11
C ILE A 4 -12.43 -11.57 0.58
N ILE A 5 -13.67 -12.01 0.45
CA ILE A 5 -14.83 -11.34 1.06
C ILE A 5 -15.23 -12.12 2.30
N ARG A 6 -15.43 -11.42 3.41
CA ARG A 6 -15.87 -11.95 4.70
C ARG A 6 -17.13 -11.22 5.18
N PRO A 7 -17.98 -11.85 6.00
CA PRO A 7 -19.24 -11.24 6.43
C PRO A 7 -19.08 -9.89 7.14
N ASP A 8 -18.00 -9.72 7.91
CA ASP A 8 -17.78 -8.57 8.76
C ASP A 8 -16.28 -8.24 8.93
N SER A 9 -16.00 -7.05 9.46
CA SER A 9 -14.63 -6.58 9.69
C SER A 9 -13.80 -7.48 10.61
N ARG A 10 -14.43 -8.19 11.55
CA ARG A 10 -13.76 -9.09 12.50
C ARG A 10 -13.27 -10.34 11.81
N SER A 11 -14.12 -10.97 11.01
CA SER A 11 -13.80 -12.15 10.20
C SER A 11 -12.82 -11.82 9.06
N ALA A 12 -12.88 -10.62 8.49
CA ALA A 12 -11.86 -10.09 7.58
C ALA A 12 -10.49 -9.96 8.29
N SER A 13 -10.46 -9.33 9.47
CA SER A 13 -9.24 -9.15 10.26
C SER A 13 -8.65 -10.50 10.70
N ALA A 14 -9.49 -11.43 11.16
CA ALA A 14 -9.07 -12.78 11.53
C ALA A 14 -8.47 -13.55 10.35
N HIS A 15 -9.03 -13.39 9.15
CA HIS A 15 -8.45 -14.01 7.96
C HIS A 15 -7.05 -13.48 7.67
N VAL A 16 -6.84 -12.16 7.73
CA VAL A 16 -5.52 -11.55 7.51
C VAL A 16 -4.54 -11.97 8.62
N ALA A 17 -4.95 -11.96 9.88
CA ALA A 17 -4.09 -12.36 10.99
C ALA A 17 -3.61 -13.81 10.85
N HIS A 18 -4.52 -14.75 10.59
CA HIS A 18 -4.15 -16.14 10.36
C HIS A 18 -3.25 -16.30 9.13
N TYR A 19 -3.52 -15.54 8.06
CA TYR A 19 -2.66 -15.54 6.88
C TYR A 19 -1.23 -15.12 7.21
N ILE A 20 -1.04 -14.06 7.99
CA ILE A 20 0.29 -13.62 8.43
C ILE A 20 0.97 -14.68 9.29
N LEU A 21 0.24 -15.30 10.23
CA LEU A 21 0.78 -16.37 11.08
C LEU A 21 1.22 -17.58 10.26
N ASP A 22 0.41 -18.00 9.29
CA ASP A 22 0.73 -19.12 8.42
C ASP A 22 1.93 -18.81 7.52
N ARG A 23 2.08 -17.55 7.10
CA ARG A 23 3.25 -17.08 6.34
C ARG A 23 4.54 -17.13 7.17
N ILE A 24 4.50 -16.64 8.40
CA ILE A 24 5.63 -16.70 9.32
C ILE A 24 5.99 -18.16 9.64
N ARG A 25 5.01 -19.00 9.99
CA ARG A 25 5.22 -20.43 10.29
C ARG A 25 5.82 -21.20 9.10
N THR A 26 5.29 -20.97 7.91
CA THR A 26 5.75 -21.66 6.69
C THR A 26 7.14 -21.19 6.28
N PHE A 27 7.47 -19.91 6.53
CA PHE A 27 8.78 -19.35 6.23
C PHE A 27 9.88 -19.88 7.17
N ASP A 28 9.50 -20.20 8.42
CA ASP A 28 10.34 -20.72 9.49
C ASP A 28 11.57 -19.83 9.76
N PRO A 29 11.36 -18.61 10.29
CA PRO A 29 12.42 -17.61 10.38
C PRO A 29 13.48 -17.96 11.42
N THR A 30 14.74 -17.81 11.04
CA THR A 30 15.93 -17.95 11.91
C THR A 30 16.66 -16.60 12.01
N PRO A 31 17.63 -16.43 12.93
CA PRO A 31 18.42 -15.20 13.00
C PRO A 31 19.12 -14.85 11.67
N GLU A 32 19.55 -15.85 10.89
CA GLU A 32 20.24 -15.68 9.60
C GLU A 32 19.26 -15.47 8.44
N LYS A 33 18.00 -15.83 8.63
CA LYS A 33 16.93 -15.74 7.63
C LYS A 33 15.66 -15.24 8.32
N PRO A 34 15.61 -13.96 8.72
CA PRO A 34 14.44 -13.38 9.34
C PRO A 34 13.29 -13.22 8.34
N PHE A 35 12.06 -13.20 8.85
CA PHE A 35 10.88 -12.86 8.04
C PHE A 35 10.66 -11.34 8.07
N VAL A 36 10.57 -10.70 6.91
CA VAL A 36 10.43 -9.23 6.82
C VAL A 36 8.98 -8.83 6.57
N LEU A 37 8.39 -8.11 7.52
CA LEU A 37 6.96 -7.76 7.55
C LEU A 37 6.74 -6.24 7.48
N GLY A 38 6.07 -5.77 6.43
CA GLY A 38 5.59 -4.40 6.31
C GLY A 38 4.28 -4.20 7.06
N LEU A 39 4.14 -3.13 7.87
CA LEU A 39 3.01 -2.93 8.78
C LEU A 39 2.35 -1.54 8.63
N PRO A 40 1.01 -1.46 8.64
CA PRO A 40 0.28 -0.20 8.63
C PRO A 40 -0.12 0.25 10.04
N THR A 41 -0.58 1.49 10.16
CA THR A 41 -1.30 1.99 11.33
C THR A 41 -2.79 2.22 11.02
N GLY A 42 -3.48 2.99 11.86
CA GLY A 42 -4.90 3.31 11.69
C GLY A 42 -5.83 2.28 12.32
N SER A 43 -7.14 2.45 12.12
CA SER A 43 -8.16 1.62 12.79
C SER A 43 -8.28 0.22 12.21
N SER A 44 -8.05 0.05 10.89
CA SER A 44 -8.22 -1.22 10.20
C SER A 44 -7.35 -2.38 10.75
N PRO A 45 -6.05 -2.18 11.06
CA PRO A 45 -5.22 -3.28 11.53
C PRO A 45 -5.31 -3.59 13.04
N ILE A 46 -6.04 -2.81 13.85
CA ILE A 46 -6.07 -3.01 15.32
C ILE A 46 -6.50 -4.45 15.67
N GLN A 47 -7.62 -4.93 15.11
CA GLN A 47 -8.10 -6.29 15.35
C GLN A 47 -7.14 -7.37 14.84
N ILE A 48 -6.34 -7.07 13.80
CA ILE A 48 -5.30 -7.98 13.32
C ILE A 48 -4.21 -8.11 14.39
N TYR A 49 -3.72 -6.98 14.92
CA TYR A 49 -2.71 -6.98 15.98
C TYR A 49 -3.18 -7.69 17.24
N GLU A 50 -4.43 -7.49 17.67
CA GLU A 50 -5.02 -8.20 18.82
C GLU A 50 -4.96 -9.72 18.67
N ILE A 51 -5.24 -10.23 17.45
CA ILE A 51 -5.18 -11.66 17.15
C ILE A 51 -3.73 -12.15 17.13
N LEU A 52 -2.81 -11.41 16.50
CA LEU A 52 -1.38 -11.76 16.49
C LEU A 52 -0.81 -11.86 17.91
N VAL A 53 -1.15 -10.90 18.78
CA VAL A 53 -0.76 -10.89 20.20
C VAL A 53 -1.37 -12.07 20.95
N THR A 54 -2.64 -12.39 20.69
CA THR A 54 -3.33 -13.53 21.31
C THR A 54 -2.65 -14.85 20.95
N GLU A 55 -2.27 -15.02 19.69
CA GLU A 55 -1.60 -16.22 19.18
C GLU A 55 -0.18 -16.36 19.73
N TYR A 56 0.55 -15.25 19.88
CA TYR A 56 1.85 -15.22 20.56
C TYR A 56 1.71 -15.61 22.04
N LYS A 57 0.80 -14.98 22.78
CA LYS A 57 0.57 -15.29 24.21
C LYS A 57 0.11 -16.74 24.44
N ALA A 58 -0.48 -17.36 23.44
CA ALA A 58 -0.84 -18.78 23.47
C ALA A 58 0.32 -19.74 23.09
N GLY A 59 1.52 -19.22 22.82
CA GLY A 59 2.70 -19.99 22.45
C GLY A 59 2.66 -20.59 21.04
N ARG A 60 1.80 -20.06 20.15
CA ARG A 60 1.59 -20.62 18.79
C ARG A 60 2.41 -19.93 17.70
N ILE A 61 3.13 -18.87 18.03
CA ILE A 61 4.00 -18.12 17.12
C ILE A 61 5.06 -17.38 17.95
N SER A 62 6.20 -17.05 17.33
CA SER A 62 7.23 -16.14 17.85
C SER A 62 7.52 -15.07 16.80
N PHE A 63 7.82 -13.86 17.26
CA PHE A 63 8.25 -12.71 16.47
C PHE A 63 9.75 -12.39 16.68
N GLU A 64 10.49 -13.26 17.39
CA GLU A 64 11.90 -13.04 17.71
C GLU A 64 12.77 -12.81 16.46
N ASN A 65 12.50 -13.58 15.40
CA ASN A 65 13.20 -13.52 14.11
C ASN A 65 12.36 -12.82 13.02
N VAL A 66 11.48 -11.90 13.41
CA VAL A 66 10.71 -11.07 12.49
C VAL A 66 11.30 -9.65 12.49
N ILE A 67 11.57 -9.12 11.30
CA ILE A 67 11.95 -7.71 11.08
C ILE A 67 10.73 -6.97 10.57
N THR A 68 10.46 -5.78 11.10
CA THR A 68 9.29 -4.99 10.74
C THR A 68 9.66 -3.64 10.15
N PHE A 69 8.89 -3.21 9.14
CA PHE A 69 8.98 -1.88 8.55
C PHE A 69 7.58 -1.25 8.52
N ASN A 70 7.40 -0.14 9.24
CA ASN A 70 6.16 0.62 9.18
C ASN A 70 6.07 1.48 7.90
N MET A 71 4.83 1.75 7.48
CA MET A 71 4.56 2.53 6.27
C MET A 71 4.95 4.00 6.39
N ASP A 72 4.76 4.61 7.55
CA ASP A 72 4.77 6.06 7.68
C ASP A 72 4.99 6.51 9.13
N GLU A 73 5.31 7.79 9.30
CA GLU A 73 5.30 8.52 10.57
C GLU A 73 5.09 10.03 10.31
N TYR A 74 4.43 10.73 11.23
CA TYR A 74 4.25 12.16 11.13
C TYR A 74 5.56 12.94 11.30
N VAL A 75 5.72 13.99 10.50
CA VAL A 75 6.86 14.92 10.65
C VAL A 75 6.60 15.89 11.79
N GLY A 76 7.60 16.09 12.65
CA GLY A 76 7.58 17.06 13.74
C GLY A 76 6.69 16.69 14.94
N LEU A 77 6.12 15.48 14.96
CA LEU A 77 5.36 14.97 16.10
C LEU A 77 6.29 14.20 17.04
N PRO A 78 6.33 14.51 18.36
CA PRO A 78 7.18 13.77 19.29
C PRO A 78 6.88 12.27 19.26
N GLN A 79 7.91 11.43 19.28
CA GLN A 79 7.80 9.97 19.27
C GLN A 79 6.99 9.42 20.47
N SER A 80 7.02 10.13 21.60
CA SER A 80 6.24 9.80 22.80
C SER A 80 4.80 10.33 22.76
N HIS A 81 4.43 11.11 21.73
CA HIS A 81 3.06 11.61 21.59
C HIS A 81 2.12 10.42 21.38
N PRO A 82 0.97 10.34 22.08
CA PRO A 82 0.07 9.18 22.05
C PRO A 82 -0.48 8.84 20.66
N GLU A 83 -0.54 9.84 19.77
CA GLU A 83 -0.98 9.70 18.38
C GLU A 83 0.17 9.62 17.35
N SER A 84 1.43 9.55 17.80
CA SER A 84 2.53 9.16 16.91
C SER A 84 2.35 7.71 16.47
N TYR A 85 2.83 7.38 15.27
CA TYR A 85 2.74 6.01 14.77
C TYR A 85 3.69 5.08 15.51
N HIS A 86 4.79 5.61 16.04
CA HIS A 86 5.60 4.94 17.04
C HIS A 86 4.77 4.52 18.27
N SER A 87 4.11 5.46 18.95
CA SER A 87 3.30 5.13 20.13
C SER A 87 2.13 4.20 19.80
N PHE A 88 1.52 4.35 18.61
CA PHE A 88 0.48 3.45 18.11
C PHE A 88 0.98 2.00 18.05
N MET A 89 2.13 1.76 17.42
CA MET A 89 2.66 0.41 17.21
C MET A 89 3.07 -0.25 18.52
N PHE A 90 3.70 0.50 19.43
CA PHE A 90 4.05 -0.03 20.75
C PHE A 90 2.82 -0.31 21.61
N ARG A 91 1.77 0.52 21.52
CA ARG A 91 0.52 0.32 22.25
C ARG A 91 -0.23 -0.93 21.79
N HIS A 92 -0.31 -1.15 20.49
CA HIS A 92 -1.16 -2.20 19.92
C HIS A 92 -0.44 -3.52 19.62
N PHE A 93 0.88 -3.50 19.43
CA PHE A 93 1.60 -4.69 18.96
C PHE A 93 2.95 -4.91 19.65
N PHE A 94 3.94 -4.04 19.44
CA PHE A 94 5.34 -4.36 19.76
C PHE A 94 5.61 -4.60 21.25
N SER A 95 4.89 -3.95 22.17
CA SER A 95 5.08 -4.18 23.62
C SER A 95 4.47 -5.50 24.12
N HIS A 96 3.78 -6.25 23.26
CA HIS A 96 2.99 -7.43 23.64
C HIS A 96 3.50 -8.73 23.05
N VAL A 97 4.59 -8.69 22.27
CA VAL A 97 5.23 -9.82 21.59
C VAL A 97 6.75 -9.84 21.87
N ASP A 98 7.42 -10.94 21.53
CA ASP A 98 8.87 -11.14 21.69
C ASP A 98 9.72 -10.55 20.55
N ILE A 99 9.21 -9.55 19.83
CA ILE A 99 9.99 -8.88 18.79
C ILE A 99 11.17 -8.13 19.40
N LYS A 100 12.35 -8.29 18.79
CA LYS A 100 13.57 -7.60 19.22
C LYS A 100 13.50 -6.11 18.84
N PRO A 101 13.84 -5.17 19.73
CA PRO A 101 13.78 -3.73 19.42
C PRO A 101 14.60 -3.33 18.19
N GLU A 102 15.76 -3.94 17.97
CA GLU A 102 16.62 -3.72 16.80
C GLU A 102 16.00 -4.16 15.47
N ASN A 103 14.98 -5.03 15.52
CA ASN A 103 14.23 -5.51 14.36
C ASN A 103 12.97 -4.65 14.06
N VAL A 104 12.75 -3.57 14.81
CA VAL A 104 11.64 -2.65 14.60
C VAL A 104 12.13 -1.40 13.86
N HIS A 105 11.57 -1.16 12.67
CA HIS A 105 11.88 0.02 11.87
C HIS A 105 10.61 0.85 11.64
N ILE A 106 10.68 2.10 12.10
CA ILE A 106 9.67 3.15 11.88
C ILE A 106 10.43 4.39 11.42
N LEU A 107 9.90 5.10 10.42
CA LEU A 107 10.50 6.33 9.91
C LEU A 107 10.66 7.38 11.02
N ASN A 108 11.81 8.04 11.09
CA ASN A 108 12.04 9.11 12.04
C ASN A 108 11.54 10.46 11.50
N GLY A 109 10.28 10.80 11.76
CA GLY A 109 9.69 12.09 11.39
C GLY A 109 10.30 13.33 12.08
N ASN A 110 11.24 13.15 13.00
CA ASN A 110 11.98 14.23 13.68
C ASN A 110 13.48 14.24 13.30
N ALA A 111 13.87 13.52 12.25
CA ALA A 111 15.25 13.53 11.76
C ALA A 111 15.68 14.96 11.33
N PRO A 112 16.96 15.33 11.51
CA PRO A 112 17.46 16.65 11.10
C PRO A 112 17.40 16.84 9.58
N ASP A 113 17.56 15.75 8.82
CA ASP A 113 17.40 15.71 7.38
C ASP A 113 16.44 14.56 7.03
N LEU A 114 15.27 14.94 6.53
CA LEU A 114 14.18 14.01 6.25
C LEU A 114 14.42 13.21 4.96
N ASP A 115 15.15 13.76 3.99
CA ASP A 115 15.46 13.07 2.73
C ASP A 115 16.52 11.99 2.97
N VAL A 116 17.52 12.28 3.81
CA VAL A 116 18.51 11.28 4.27
C VAL A 116 17.84 10.16 5.05
N GLU A 117 16.89 10.47 5.94
CA GLU A 117 16.12 9.44 6.66
C GLU A 117 15.35 8.54 5.68
N CYS A 118 14.68 9.12 4.68
CA CYS A 118 13.94 8.38 3.67
C CYS A 118 14.84 7.45 2.84
N ALA A 119 16.00 7.93 2.41
CA ALA A 119 16.98 7.13 1.68
C ALA A 119 17.54 5.99 2.55
N ALA A 120 17.90 6.28 3.80
CA ALA A 120 18.39 5.29 4.75
C ALA A 120 17.33 4.21 5.06
N TYR A 121 16.05 4.57 5.06
CA TYR A 121 14.95 3.62 5.26
C TYR A 121 14.85 2.61 4.10
N GLU A 122 14.98 3.07 2.86
CA GLU A 122 15.03 2.21 1.67
C GLU A 122 16.26 1.28 1.69
N ASP A 123 17.42 1.80 2.11
CA ASP A 123 18.63 1.00 2.25
C ASP A 123 18.49 -0.09 3.32
N LYS A 124 17.82 0.20 4.44
CA LYS A 124 17.50 -0.81 5.47
C LYS A 124 16.58 -1.90 4.94
N ILE A 125 15.54 -1.55 4.17
CA ILE A 125 14.66 -2.54 3.52
C ILE A 125 15.47 -3.44 2.58
N LYS A 126 16.35 -2.85 1.78
CA LYS A 126 17.22 -3.59 0.85
C LYS A 126 18.21 -4.49 1.58
N ALA A 127 18.81 -4.00 2.68
CA ALA A 127 19.73 -4.77 3.51
C ALA A 127 19.06 -5.97 4.18
N ALA A 128 17.77 -5.86 4.51
CA ALA A 128 16.95 -6.97 5.01
C ALA A 128 16.55 -7.98 3.91
N GLY A 129 16.90 -7.74 2.63
CA GLY A 129 16.56 -8.63 1.52
C GLY A 129 15.19 -8.34 0.87
N GLY A 130 14.59 -7.18 1.16
CA GLY A 130 13.25 -6.79 0.75
C GLY A 130 12.16 -7.32 1.68
N ILE A 131 10.93 -6.85 1.48
CA ILE A 131 9.78 -7.20 2.33
C ILE A 131 9.14 -8.51 1.84
N ASP A 132 8.95 -9.48 2.74
CA ASP A 132 8.31 -10.76 2.41
C ASP A 132 6.79 -10.64 2.33
N LEU A 133 6.18 -9.89 3.25
CA LEU A 133 4.76 -9.57 3.22
C LEU A 133 4.56 -8.14 3.67
N PHE A 134 3.86 -7.34 2.86
CA PHE A 134 3.46 -5.98 3.22
C PHE A 134 1.97 -5.97 3.52
N LEU A 135 1.61 -5.79 4.79
CA LEU A 135 0.24 -5.49 5.20
C LEU A 135 -0.04 -3.99 5.02
N GLY A 136 -1.13 -3.65 4.36
CA GLY A 136 -1.59 -2.28 4.20
C GLY A 136 -3.06 -2.12 4.52
N GLY A 137 -3.47 -0.88 4.79
CA GLY A 137 -4.86 -0.45 4.72
C GLY A 137 -5.10 0.40 3.47
N VAL A 138 -6.34 0.87 3.31
CA VAL A 138 -6.67 1.86 2.28
C VAL A 138 -7.45 3.03 2.86
N GLY A 139 -7.16 4.25 2.40
CA GLY A 139 -7.97 5.45 2.59
C GLY A 139 -9.32 5.41 1.84
N PRO A 140 -10.31 6.24 2.21
CA PRO A 140 -11.57 6.35 1.45
C PRO A 140 -11.37 6.88 0.02
N ASP A 141 -10.29 7.61 -0.22
CA ASP A 141 -9.78 8.12 -1.50
C ASP A 141 -8.87 7.13 -2.25
N GLY A 142 -8.69 5.91 -1.73
CA GLY A 142 -7.85 4.89 -2.33
C GLY A 142 -6.35 5.00 -2.04
N HIS A 143 -5.90 5.85 -1.11
CA HIS A 143 -4.48 5.91 -0.77
C HIS A 143 -3.97 4.65 -0.05
N ILE A 144 -2.74 4.23 -0.36
CA ILE A 144 -1.93 3.28 0.42
C ILE A 144 -0.86 4.07 1.17
N ALA A 145 -0.69 3.86 2.48
CA ALA A 145 0.14 4.74 3.33
C ALA A 145 -0.31 6.21 3.16
N PHE A 146 0.61 7.18 3.18
CA PHE A 146 0.30 8.55 2.75
C PHE A 146 0.51 8.79 1.24
N ASN A 147 0.42 7.76 0.38
CA ASN A 147 0.42 7.95 -1.08
C ASN A 147 -0.95 8.44 -1.57
N GLU A 148 -1.24 9.69 -1.26
CA GLU A 148 -2.48 10.40 -1.61
C GLU A 148 -2.70 10.52 -3.12
N PRO A 149 -3.94 10.78 -3.58
CA PRO A 149 -4.26 10.98 -4.98
C PRO A 149 -3.29 11.93 -5.70
N GLY A 150 -2.79 11.49 -6.86
CA GLY A 150 -1.77 12.19 -7.64
C GLY A 150 -0.33 11.73 -7.35
N SER A 151 -0.11 10.92 -6.32
CA SER A 151 1.21 10.33 -6.04
C SER A 151 1.70 9.44 -7.18
N SER A 152 2.96 9.59 -7.58
CA SER A 152 3.56 8.73 -8.61
C SER A 152 3.44 7.25 -8.22
N LEU A 153 3.00 6.42 -9.17
CA LEU A 153 2.94 4.96 -8.97
C LEU A 153 4.34 4.33 -8.90
N ALA A 154 5.38 5.05 -9.32
CA ALA A 154 6.79 4.67 -9.18
C ALA A 154 7.49 5.37 -7.98
N SER A 155 6.72 6.01 -7.08
CA SER A 155 7.27 6.76 -5.96
C SER A 155 8.06 5.89 -4.97
N ARG A 156 9.12 6.46 -4.39
CA ARG A 156 9.89 5.93 -3.26
C ARG A 156 9.49 6.58 -1.94
N THR A 157 10.10 6.11 -0.87
CA THR A 157 10.01 6.70 0.46
C THR A 157 10.38 8.19 0.41
N ARG A 158 9.53 9.05 0.95
CA ARG A 158 9.67 10.52 0.82
C ARG A 158 8.88 11.27 1.89
N VAL A 159 9.19 12.56 2.01
CA VAL A 159 8.32 13.54 2.67
C VAL A 159 7.05 13.75 1.83
N LYS A 160 5.90 13.78 2.49
CA LYS A 160 4.60 14.03 1.87
C LYS A 160 3.79 15.03 2.68
N THR A 161 3.40 16.13 2.05
CA THR A 161 2.38 17.04 2.58
C THR A 161 1.02 16.36 2.51
N LEU A 162 0.29 16.38 3.63
CA LEU A 162 -1.04 15.78 3.77
C LEU A 162 -2.11 16.68 3.14
N ALA A 163 -3.01 16.08 2.38
CA ALA A 163 -4.20 16.72 1.86
C ALA A 163 -5.18 17.08 2.99
N MET A 164 -6.01 18.09 2.74
CA MET A 164 -6.99 18.56 3.72
C MET A 164 -7.98 17.48 4.15
N ASP A 165 -8.32 16.54 3.27
CA ASP A 165 -9.23 15.44 3.61
C ASP A 165 -8.59 14.46 4.59
N THR A 166 -7.29 14.17 4.44
CA THR A 166 -6.49 13.39 5.41
C THR A 166 -6.43 14.10 6.75
N ILE A 167 -6.16 15.42 6.75
CA ILE A 167 -6.13 16.24 7.96
C ILE A 167 -7.49 16.19 8.68
N ARG A 168 -8.60 16.34 7.95
CA ARG A 168 -9.96 16.25 8.51
C ARG A 168 -10.26 14.87 9.07
N ALA A 169 -9.89 13.80 8.36
CA ALA A 169 -10.11 12.43 8.80
C ALA A 169 -9.32 12.10 10.08
N ASN A 170 -8.10 12.65 10.19
CA ASN A 170 -7.21 12.38 11.32
C ASN A 170 -7.46 13.31 12.52
N ALA A 171 -8.13 14.45 12.34
CA ALA A 171 -8.46 15.39 13.42
C ALA A 171 -9.18 14.73 14.60
N ARG A 172 -9.97 13.67 14.36
CA ARG A 172 -10.62 12.87 15.42
C ARG A 172 -9.64 12.32 16.47
N PHE A 173 -8.40 12.07 16.10
CA PHE A 173 -7.33 11.61 17.00
C PHE A 173 -6.67 12.78 17.76
N PHE A 174 -6.77 14.00 17.24
CA PHE A 174 -6.20 15.22 17.81
C PHE A 174 -7.26 16.10 18.50
N GLY A 175 -8.28 15.47 19.09
CA GLY A 175 -9.36 16.16 19.81
C GLY A 175 -10.30 16.98 18.92
N GLY A 176 -10.36 16.67 17.62
CA GLY A 176 -11.17 17.39 16.63
C GLY A 176 -10.53 18.67 16.10
N ASP A 177 -9.30 18.99 16.51
CA ASP A 177 -8.61 20.23 16.12
C ASP A 177 -7.68 20.00 14.92
N LEU A 178 -8.02 20.60 13.78
CA LEU A 178 -7.25 20.49 12.54
C LEU A 178 -5.84 21.08 12.68
N GLN A 179 -5.63 22.08 13.54
CA GLN A 179 -4.33 22.74 13.70
C GLN A 179 -3.32 21.85 14.45
N LYS A 180 -3.81 20.86 15.20
CA LYS A 180 -2.97 19.92 15.94
C LYS A 180 -2.54 18.71 15.10
N VAL A 181 -3.14 18.52 13.93
CA VAL A 181 -2.77 17.44 13.02
C VAL A 181 -1.48 17.85 12.29
N PRO A 182 -0.42 17.03 12.32
CA PRO A 182 0.77 17.29 11.53
C PRO A 182 0.44 17.46 10.04
N GLN A 183 1.07 18.42 9.39
CA GLN A 183 0.78 18.75 7.97
C GLN A 183 1.64 17.95 7.00
N MET A 184 2.65 17.24 7.49
CA MET A 184 3.56 16.43 6.70
C MET A 184 3.80 15.08 7.39
N ALA A 185 4.13 14.08 6.59
CA ALA A 185 4.55 12.76 7.04
C ALA A 185 5.72 12.27 6.20
N LEU A 186 6.52 11.38 6.77
CA LEU A 186 7.36 10.47 5.99
C LEU A 186 6.51 9.26 5.64
N THR A 187 6.61 8.79 4.41
CA THR A 187 5.85 7.62 3.94
C THR A 187 6.67 6.82 2.97
N VAL A 188 6.57 5.49 3.04
CA VAL A 188 7.00 4.60 1.96
C VAL A 188 6.26 4.95 0.68
N GLY A 189 6.93 4.77 -0.45
CA GLY A 189 6.35 5.02 -1.76
C GLY A 189 5.48 3.88 -2.27
N VAL A 190 4.72 4.14 -3.32
CA VAL A 190 3.92 3.10 -4.00
C VAL A 190 4.84 1.97 -4.50
N GLN A 191 5.98 2.32 -5.11
CA GLN A 191 6.93 1.32 -5.61
C GLN A 191 7.59 0.54 -4.47
N THR A 192 7.86 1.19 -3.34
CA THR A 192 8.39 0.54 -2.13
C THR A 192 7.47 -0.57 -1.63
N VAL A 193 6.15 -0.33 -1.62
CA VAL A 193 5.15 -1.36 -1.28
C VAL A 193 5.07 -2.45 -2.35
N MET A 194 5.08 -2.06 -3.62
CA MET A 194 5.00 -2.97 -4.78
C MET A 194 6.24 -3.84 -4.98
N GLU A 195 7.35 -3.54 -4.29
CA GLU A 195 8.56 -4.36 -4.25
C GLU A 195 8.52 -5.44 -3.18
N ALA A 196 7.46 -5.53 -2.37
CA ALA A 196 7.28 -6.67 -1.49
C ALA A 196 7.04 -7.96 -2.29
N ARG A 197 7.36 -9.12 -1.70
CA ARG A 197 7.05 -10.43 -2.32
C ARG A 197 5.56 -10.68 -2.35
N GLU A 198 4.84 -10.19 -1.35
CA GLU A 198 3.40 -10.29 -1.22
C GLU A 198 2.85 -8.99 -0.63
N VAL A 199 1.70 -8.52 -1.15
CA VAL A 199 1.00 -7.35 -0.61
C VAL A 199 -0.42 -7.75 -0.23
N VAL A 200 -0.77 -7.52 1.03
CA VAL A 200 -2.09 -7.82 1.60
C VAL A 200 -2.74 -6.51 2.05
N ILE A 201 -3.91 -6.17 1.52
CA ILE A 201 -4.65 -5.00 1.94
C ILE A 201 -5.94 -5.40 2.67
N ILE A 202 -6.16 -4.83 3.84
CA ILE A 202 -7.43 -4.93 4.58
C ILE A 202 -8.34 -3.73 4.23
N VAL A 203 -9.59 -4.01 3.86
CA VAL A 203 -10.57 -2.99 3.43
C VAL A 203 -11.92 -3.24 4.13
N ASN A 204 -12.22 -2.46 5.16
CA ASN A 204 -13.43 -2.65 5.96
C ASN A 204 -14.34 -1.42 5.92
N GLY A 205 -15.66 -1.67 5.83
CA GLY A 205 -16.72 -0.70 5.98
C GLY A 205 -17.10 0.06 4.70
N ALA A 206 -18.35 0.50 4.65
CA ALA A 206 -18.95 1.18 3.50
C ALA A 206 -18.19 2.43 3.04
N SER A 207 -17.51 3.14 3.95
CA SER A 207 -16.68 4.31 3.61
C SER A 207 -15.52 4.02 2.63
N LYS A 208 -15.19 2.74 2.41
CA LYS A 208 -14.10 2.29 1.53
C LYS A 208 -14.59 1.66 0.24
N SER A 209 -15.90 1.57 0.02
CA SER A 209 -16.47 0.86 -1.12
C SER A 209 -16.08 1.44 -2.47
N ILE A 210 -16.06 2.77 -2.58
CA ILE A 210 -15.62 3.47 -3.80
C ILE A 210 -14.14 3.17 -4.08
N ALA A 211 -13.28 3.27 -3.06
CA ALA A 211 -11.86 2.96 -3.20
C ALA A 211 -11.63 1.51 -3.67
N LEU A 212 -12.38 0.55 -3.11
CA LEU A 212 -12.32 -0.85 -3.52
C LEU A 212 -12.76 -1.05 -4.98
N GLN A 213 -13.88 -0.42 -5.38
CA GLN A 213 -14.34 -0.44 -6.76
C GLN A 213 -13.28 0.10 -7.72
N LYS A 214 -12.72 1.27 -7.42
CA LYS A 214 -11.72 1.90 -8.29
C LYS A 214 -10.45 1.06 -8.41
N ALA A 215 -10.06 0.36 -7.34
CA ALA A 215 -8.91 -0.52 -7.35
C ALA A 215 -9.12 -1.82 -8.14
N ILE A 216 -10.34 -2.36 -8.20
CA ILE A 216 -10.62 -3.67 -8.79
C ILE A 216 -11.23 -3.57 -10.19
N GLU A 217 -12.21 -2.68 -10.37
CA GLU A 217 -12.97 -2.54 -11.63
C GLU A 217 -12.50 -1.35 -12.48
N GLY A 218 -11.77 -0.40 -11.87
CA GLY A 218 -11.13 0.70 -12.58
C GLY A 218 -9.81 0.29 -13.24
N GLY A 219 -9.29 1.15 -14.13
CA GLY A 219 -7.92 1.02 -14.63
C GLY A 219 -6.89 1.58 -13.64
N VAL A 220 -5.63 1.16 -13.80
CA VAL A 220 -4.49 1.69 -13.03
C VAL A 220 -4.42 3.21 -13.16
N ASN A 221 -4.49 3.92 -12.03
CA ASN A 221 -4.59 5.37 -11.99
C ASN A 221 -3.99 5.95 -10.69
N HIS A 222 -3.13 6.96 -10.81
CA HIS A 222 -2.50 7.61 -9.66
C HIS A 222 -3.46 8.39 -8.74
N MET A 223 -4.70 8.65 -9.18
CA MET A 223 -5.76 9.21 -8.34
C MET A 223 -6.33 8.19 -7.36
N TRP A 224 -6.12 6.90 -7.61
CA TRP A 224 -6.54 5.79 -6.77
C TRP A 224 -5.33 4.87 -6.60
N THR A 225 -4.36 5.25 -5.78
CA THR A 225 -3.05 4.57 -5.74
C THR A 225 -3.17 3.08 -5.40
N LEU A 226 -4.21 2.64 -4.69
CA LEU A 226 -4.55 1.22 -4.49
C LEU A 226 -4.68 0.42 -5.81
N SER A 227 -5.06 1.05 -6.92
CA SER A 227 -5.14 0.42 -8.24
C SER A 227 -3.79 -0.12 -8.74
N CYS A 228 -2.65 0.32 -8.16
CA CYS A 228 -1.33 -0.22 -8.47
C CYS A 228 -1.23 -1.73 -8.24
N LEU A 229 -2.04 -2.29 -7.33
CA LEU A 229 -2.04 -3.72 -7.01
C LEU A 229 -2.44 -4.63 -8.18
N GLN A 230 -3.07 -4.08 -9.22
CA GLN A 230 -3.32 -4.79 -10.47
C GLN A 230 -2.02 -5.21 -11.18
N LEU A 231 -0.93 -4.47 -10.94
CA LEU A 231 0.40 -4.76 -11.48
C LEU A 231 1.22 -5.69 -10.58
N HIS A 232 0.78 -5.95 -9.35
CA HIS A 232 1.54 -6.75 -8.39
C HIS A 232 1.34 -8.25 -8.65
N PRO A 233 2.41 -9.06 -8.74
CA PRO A 233 2.29 -10.48 -9.05
C PRO A 233 1.58 -11.28 -7.95
N TYR A 234 1.61 -10.80 -6.71
CA TYR A 234 1.07 -11.49 -5.52
C TYR A 234 0.31 -10.52 -4.61
N SER A 235 -0.76 -9.91 -5.11
CA SER A 235 -1.66 -9.06 -4.33
C SER A 235 -2.88 -9.82 -3.82
N MET A 236 -3.25 -9.56 -2.56
CA MET A 236 -4.49 -10.00 -1.95
C MET A 236 -5.19 -8.81 -1.29
N ILE A 237 -6.48 -8.66 -1.56
CA ILE A 237 -7.36 -7.75 -0.85
C ILE A 237 -8.30 -8.60 0.00
N VAL A 238 -8.43 -8.26 1.27
CA VAL A 238 -9.39 -8.86 2.19
C VAL A 238 -10.38 -7.79 2.60
N ALA A 239 -11.67 -8.03 2.37
CA ALA A 239 -12.73 -7.07 2.58
C ALA A 239 -13.89 -7.65 3.38
N ASP A 240 -14.59 -6.81 4.13
CA ASP A 240 -15.93 -7.13 4.63
C ASP A 240 -17.00 -6.89 3.55
N GLU A 241 -18.23 -7.38 3.76
CA GLU A 241 -19.31 -7.20 2.78
C GLU A 241 -19.63 -5.71 2.55
N ASP A 242 -19.58 -4.87 3.59
CA ASP A 242 -19.87 -3.44 3.51
C ASP A 242 -18.88 -2.70 2.58
N ALA A 243 -17.61 -3.11 2.55
CA ALA A 243 -16.65 -2.57 1.61
C ALA A 243 -16.94 -2.94 0.15
N THR A 244 -17.85 -3.88 -0.13
CA THR A 244 -18.17 -4.32 -1.51
C THR A 244 -19.39 -3.64 -2.13
N LEU A 245 -20.02 -2.69 -1.43
CA LEU A 245 -21.30 -2.08 -1.85
C LEU A 245 -21.29 -1.43 -3.23
N GLU A 246 -20.13 -0.93 -3.69
CA GLU A 246 -19.95 -0.28 -4.99
C GLU A 246 -19.39 -1.21 -6.07
N LEU A 247 -19.12 -2.49 -5.73
CA LEU A 247 -18.72 -3.51 -6.69
C LEU A 247 -19.93 -4.05 -7.44
N GLN A 248 -19.71 -4.44 -8.70
CA GLN A 248 -20.74 -5.17 -9.43
C GLN A 248 -20.98 -6.54 -8.78
N VAL A 249 -22.25 -6.95 -8.74
CA VAL A 249 -22.67 -8.28 -8.25
C VAL A 249 -21.87 -9.39 -8.94
N LYS A 250 -21.59 -9.23 -10.25
CA LYS A 250 -20.79 -10.21 -11.02
C LYS A 250 -19.36 -10.31 -10.52
N THR A 251 -18.72 -9.20 -10.15
CA THR A 251 -17.37 -9.14 -9.59
C THR A 251 -17.29 -9.88 -8.26
N VAL A 252 -18.24 -9.60 -7.35
CA VAL A 252 -18.33 -10.28 -6.05
C VAL A 252 -18.52 -11.79 -6.24
N LYS A 253 -19.45 -12.21 -7.11
CA LYS A 253 -19.70 -13.63 -7.41
C LYS A 253 -18.48 -14.30 -8.04
N TYR A 254 -17.76 -13.62 -8.93
CA TYR A 254 -16.55 -14.14 -9.54
C TYR A 254 -15.48 -14.46 -8.49
N PHE A 255 -15.15 -13.51 -7.62
CA PHE A 255 -14.11 -13.72 -6.60
C PHE A 255 -14.51 -14.76 -5.53
N LYS A 256 -15.77 -14.76 -5.08
CA LYS A 256 -16.30 -15.81 -4.19
C LYS A 256 -16.20 -17.20 -4.85
N SER A 257 -16.49 -17.29 -6.15
CA SER A 257 -16.45 -18.56 -6.89
C SER A 257 -15.03 -19.09 -7.05
N ILE A 258 -14.07 -18.26 -7.47
CA ILE A 258 -12.69 -18.74 -7.69
C ILE A 258 -12.02 -19.14 -6.38
N GLU A 259 -12.29 -18.43 -5.28
CA GLU A 259 -11.74 -18.79 -3.96
C GLU A 259 -12.30 -20.12 -3.47
N LYS A 260 -13.63 -20.33 -3.62
CA LYS A 260 -14.26 -21.62 -3.29
C LYS A 260 -13.66 -22.78 -4.08
N VAL A 261 -13.44 -22.59 -5.38
CA VAL A 261 -12.83 -23.62 -6.24
C VAL A 261 -11.39 -23.88 -5.85
N GLY A 262 -10.59 -22.83 -5.60
CA GLY A 262 -9.20 -22.94 -5.14
C GLY A 262 -9.08 -23.75 -3.85
N LEU A 263 -9.85 -23.37 -2.82
CA LEU A 263 -9.89 -24.08 -1.54
C LEU A 263 -10.33 -25.55 -1.70
N GLY A 264 -11.35 -25.81 -2.54
CA GLY A 264 -11.82 -27.17 -2.83
C GLY A 264 -10.81 -28.06 -3.55
N LYS A 265 -9.75 -27.48 -4.12
CA LYS A 265 -8.63 -28.21 -4.75
C LYS A 265 -7.38 -28.23 -3.87
N GLY A 266 -7.44 -27.71 -2.64
CA GLY A 266 -6.28 -27.55 -1.77
C GLY A 266 -5.25 -26.57 -2.32
N PHE A 267 -5.66 -25.67 -3.23
CA PHE A 267 -4.79 -24.61 -3.71
C PHE A 267 -4.65 -23.54 -2.62
N GLU A 268 -3.43 -23.40 -2.13
CA GLU A 268 -3.03 -22.28 -1.28
C GLU A 268 -1.92 -21.52 -1.99
N GLN A 269 -2.05 -20.19 -2.06
CA GLN A 269 -0.95 -19.35 -2.51
C GLN A 269 0.24 -19.60 -1.57
N LYS A 270 1.42 -19.87 -2.12
CA LYS A 270 2.66 -20.00 -1.33
C LYS A 270 3.49 -18.74 -1.49
N LEU A 271 4.26 -18.40 -0.45
CA LEU A 271 5.26 -17.33 -0.51
C LEU A 271 6.20 -17.57 -1.71
N PRO A 272 6.36 -16.61 -2.62
CA PRO A 272 7.28 -16.79 -3.73
C PRO A 272 8.72 -16.79 -3.23
N LEU A 273 9.49 -17.82 -3.61
CA LEU A 273 10.90 -17.99 -3.23
C LEU A 273 11.83 -16.87 -3.75
N ARG A 274 11.38 -16.07 -4.73
CA ARG A 274 12.11 -14.93 -5.30
C ARG A 274 11.17 -13.76 -5.54
N LEU A 275 11.68 -12.54 -5.36
CA LEU A 275 11.03 -11.32 -5.83
C LEU A 275 10.88 -11.46 -7.34
N ARG A 276 9.65 -11.56 -7.83
CA ARG A 276 9.38 -11.64 -9.27
C ARG A 276 9.44 -10.28 -9.96
N THR A 277 9.62 -9.21 -9.20
CA THR A 277 10.02 -7.90 -9.68
C THR A 277 11.47 -7.97 -10.15
N VAL A 278 11.67 -8.58 -11.32
CA VAL A 278 12.81 -8.19 -12.14
C VAL A 278 12.63 -6.70 -12.35
N SER A 279 13.65 -5.90 -12.01
CA SER A 279 13.76 -4.51 -12.45
C SER A 279 13.22 -4.46 -13.87
N LEU A 280 12.12 -3.72 -14.11
CA LEU A 280 11.77 -3.38 -15.48
C LEU A 280 13.07 -2.83 -16.06
N ALA A 281 13.58 -3.47 -17.11
CA ALA A 281 14.76 -2.97 -17.79
C ALA A 281 14.51 -1.48 -18.04
N SER A 282 15.52 -0.65 -17.82
CA SER A 282 15.43 0.78 -18.08
C SER A 282 14.69 0.99 -19.40
N PRO A 283 13.71 1.90 -19.49
CA PRO A 283 13.00 2.12 -20.74
C PRO A 283 14.03 2.29 -21.85
N PRO A 284 13.81 1.68 -23.03
CA PRO A 284 14.81 1.68 -24.10
C PRO A 284 15.31 3.10 -24.30
N GLN A 285 16.61 3.30 -24.11
CA GLN A 285 17.23 4.58 -24.37
C GLN A 285 17.03 4.89 -25.85
N THR A 286 16.51 6.07 -26.16
CA THR A 286 16.50 6.58 -27.53
C THR A 286 17.94 6.48 -28.05
N PRO A 287 18.21 5.79 -29.16
CA PRO A 287 19.55 5.71 -29.71
C PRO A 287 20.10 7.12 -29.91
N ALA A 288 21.32 7.37 -29.43
CA ALA A 288 21.96 8.68 -29.58
C ALA A 288 22.19 9.08 -31.06
N ASP A 289 22.06 8.12 -31.98
CA ASP A 289 22.36 8.28 -33.41
C ASP A 289 21.14 8.36 -34.34
N THR A 290 19.91 8.47 -33.82
CA THR A 290 18.81 8.87 -34.70
C THR A 290 18.92 10.36 -34.97
N LYS A 291 19.54 10.71 -36.12
CA LYS A 291 19.36 12.02 -36.74
C LYS A 291 17.87 12.38 -36.70
N PRO A 292 17.50 13.62 -36.35
CA PRO A 292 16.11 14.03 -36.45
C PRO A 292 15.65 13.81 -37.88
N PHE A 293 14.55 13.07 -38.06
CA PHE A 293 13.78 13.08 -39.30
C PHE A 293 13.12 14.46 -39.38
N LEU A 294 13.91 15.46 -39.73
CA LEU A 294 13.43 16.69 -40.34
C LEU A 294 13.71 16.51 -41.82
N ASP A 295 12.71 16.04 -42.55
CA ASP A 295 12.64 16.34 -43.98
C ASP A 295 12.50 17.86 -44.08
N GLU A 296 13.54 18.54 -44.57
CA GLU A 296 13.56 19.99 -44.77
C GLU A 296 12.54 20.46 -45.84
N ASP A 297 11.86 19.53 -46.54
CA ASP A 297 10.91 19.85 -47.61
C ASP A 297 9.45 20.06 -47.14
N HIS A 298 9.15 19.91 -45.84
CA HIS A 298 7.78 20.10 -45.31
C HIS A 298 7.69 20.95 -44.02
N LEU A 299 8.42 22.06 -43.97
CA LEU A 299 8.11 23.14 -43.04
C LEU A 299 6.83 23.87 -43.50
N VAL A 300 5.66 23.30 -43.17
CA VAL A 300 4.41 24.05 -43.20
C VAL A 300 4.45 25.05 -42.04
N GLU A 301 4.65 26.31 -42.39
CA GLU A 301 4.65 27.46 -41.50
C GLU A 301 3.30 27.54 -40.76
N LEU A 302 3.27 27.16 -39.49
CA LEU A 302 2.09 27.31 -38.63
C LEU A 302 1.92 28.79 -38.27
N THR A 303 1.35 29.56 -39.19
CA THR A 303 0.87 30.91 -38.93
C THR A 303 -0.58 30.87 -38.39
N PRO A 304 -1.02 31.87 -37.60
CA PRO A 304 -2.27 31.82 -36.85
C PRO A 304 -3.56 31.70 -37.68
N ASP A 305 -3.51 31.82 -39.01
CA ASP A 305 -4.68 31.82 -39.89
C ASP A 305 -5.17 30.42 -40.31
N SER A 306 -4.44 29.34 -40.01
CA SER A 306 -4.80 27.98 -40.45
C SER A 306 -5.95 27.33 -39.66
N MET A 307 -6.56 28.04 -38.71
CA MET A 307 -7.68 27.56 -37.87
C MET A 307 -9.05 28.11 -38.29
N SER A 308 -9.17 28.79 -39.44
CA SER A 308 -10.42 29.46 -39.83
C SER A 308 -11.30 28.70 -40.83
N SER A 309 -10.89 27.55 -41.38
CA SER A 309 -11.59 26.92 -42.52
C SER A 309 -12.20 25.53 -42.27
N ARG A 310 -12.67 25.20 -41.06
CA ARG A 310 -13.38 23.93 -40.79
C ARG A 310 -14.71 24.06 -40.04
N ILE A 311 -15.51 25.06 -40.39
CA ILE A 311 -16.94 25.05 -40.07
C ILE A 311 -17.70 24.87 -41.38
N SER A 312 -18.11 23.63 -41.67
CA SER A 312 -19.18 23.39 -42.65
C SER A 312 -20.52 23.38 -41.90
N PRO A 313 -21.56 24.08 -42.39
CA PRO A 313 -22.84 24.16 -41.71
C PRO A 313 -23.62 22.84 -41.84
N TRP A 314 -24.30 22.47 -40.75
CA TRP A 314 -25.24 21.34 -40.71
C TRP A 314 -26.41 21.58 -41.68
N PRO A 315 -26.86 20.58 -42.46
CA PRO A 315 -28.03 20.73 -43.29
C PRO A 315 -29.30 20.70 -42.42
N VAL A 316 -30.15 21.70 -42.60
CA VAL A 316 -31.50 21.78 -42.07
C VAL A 316 -32.42 20.91 -42.92
N ILE A 317 -33.07 19.93 -42.31
CA ILE A 317 -34.45 19.50 -42.59
C ILE A 317 -35.10 19.16 -41.26
#